data_AF-A0A519MA65-F1
#
_entry.id   AF-A0A519MA65-F1
#
_cell.length_a   1.000
_cell.length_b   1.000
_cell.length_c   1.000
_cell.angle_alpha   90.00
_cell.angle_beta   90.00
_cell.angle_gamma   90.00
#
_symmetry.space_group_name_H-M   'P 1'
#
loop_
_entity.id
_entity.type
_entity.pdbx_description
1 polymer ?
#
loop_
_entity_poly.entity_id
_entity_poly.type
_entity_poly.pdbx_seq_one_letter_code
_entity_poly.pdbx_strand_id
1 'polypeptide(L)'
;LLMSAATLVRLGLTLVQASLAYFVIYQLQGDKGDLPRYMGTLLGVVGLSLFGWKYVVDRWEKNWAYVLGLVLCAGGLVALYWVGPGDQRMVTGILVVIGIGMGAHWIVPFAMVPDTIDHGHMQAGERQTGMYYGLYGLMDKLARTLATVMVAGMLDVTGYVPNVAQSASALQGITLMTGVLPAACLVLAIPLLVAYPITRARHAGILSRMGTS
;
A
#
# COMPACT_ATOMS: atom_id res chain seq x y z
N LEU A 1 -12.68 -1.36 -11.32
CA LEU A 1 -12.70 -1.10 -9.85
C LEU A 1 -11.47 -1.68 -9.15
N LEU A 2 -11.32 -3.01 -9.07
CA LEU A 2 -10.18 -3.63 -8.36
C LEU A 2 -8.82 -3.16 -8.88
N MET A 3 -8.64 -3.11 -10.21
CA MET A 3 -7.38 -2.65 -10.80
C MET A 3 -7.06 -1.21 -10.41
N SER A 4 -8.01 -0.29 -10.56
CA SER A 4 -7.85 1.12 -10.17
C SER A 4 -7.50 1.28 -8.69
N ALA A 5 -8.18 0.53 -7.80
CA ALA A 5 -7.88 0.52 -6.38
C ALA A 5 -6.47 -0.01 -6.11
N ALA A 6 -6.08 -1.13 -6.73
CA ALA A 6 -4.75 -1.72 -6.57
C ALA A 6 -3.64 -0.78 -7.06
N THR A 7 -3.85 -0.08 -8.18
CA THR A 7 -2.93 0.94 -8.70
C THR A 7 -2.76 2.11 -7.73
N LEU A 8 -3.85 2.64 -7.17
CA LEU A 8 -3.79 3.71 -6.17
C LEU A 8 -3.04 3.29 -4.91
N VAL A 9 -3.32 2.09 -4.39
CA VAL A 9 -2.59 1.55 -3.23
C VAL A 9 -1.12 1.34 -3.58
N ARG A 10 -0.80 0.80 -4.76
CA ARG A 10 0.59 0.62 -5.20
C ARG A 10 1.33 1.95 -5.27
N LEU A 11 0.70 2.98 -5.83
CA LEU A 11 1.24 4.34 -5.90
C LEU A 11 1.60 4.83 -4.48
N GLY A 12 0.64 4.78 -3.56
CA GLY A 12 0.85 5.19 -2.16
C GLY A 12 1.98 4.42 -1.46
N LEU A 13 1.97 3.08 -1.55
CA LEU A 13 3.01 2.27 -0.90
C LEU A 13 4.40 2.47 -1.51
N THR A 14 4.48 2.74 -2.82
CA THR A 14 5.76 3.01 -3.47
C THR A 14 6.31 4.38 -3.06
N LEU A 15 5.44 5.39 -2.87
CA LEU A 15 5.84 6.69 -2.32
C LEU A 15 6.49 6.54 -0.94
N VAL A 16 5.92 5.69 -0.07
CA VAL A 16 6.51 5.39 1.24
C VAL A 16 7.89 4.75 1.07
N GLN A 17 8.00 3.70 0.25
CA GLN A 17 9.29 3.02 0.02
C GLN A 17 10.36 3.94 -0.55
N ALA A 18 9.99 4.83 -1.46
CA ALA A 18 10.91 5.77 -2.10
C ALA A 18 11.33 6.94 -1.19
N SER A 19 10.46 7.35 -0.26
CA SER A 19 10.69 8.53 0.59
C SER A 19 11.16 8.20 2.02
N LEU A 20 10.96 6.98 2.51
CA LEU A 20 11.25 6.59 3.89
C LEU A 20 12.72 6.84 4.30
N ALA A 21 13.68 6.62 3.39
CA ALA A 21 15.08 6.88 3.67
C ALA A 21 15.35 8.37 3.97
N TYR A 22 14.70 9.28 3.25
CA TYR A 22 14.81 10.72 3.50
C TYR A 22 14.20 11.09 4.85
N PHE A 23 13.05 10.52 5.18
CA PHE A 23 12.40 10.73 6.47
C PHE A 23 13.30 10.28 7.63
N VAL A 24 13.89 9.09 7.53
CA VAL A 24 14.79 8.57 8.58
C VAL A 24 16.04 9.43 8.75
N ILE A 25 16.69 9.80 7.66
CA ILE A 25 17.96 10.53 7.74
C ILE A 25 17.74 11.98 8.19
N TYR A 26 16.73 12.66 7.64
CA TYR A 26 16.59 14.11 7.82
C TYR A 26 15.55 14.50 8.88
N GLN A 27 14.39 13.82 8.95
CA GLN A 27 13.36 14.14 9.94
C GLN A 27 13.68 13.52 11.30
N LEU A 28 14.09 12.25 11.32
CA LEU A 28 14.45 11.58 12.57
C LEU A 28 15.86 11.89 13.06
N GLN A 29 16.66 12.60 12.26
CA GLN A 29 18.09 12.82 12.53
C GLN A 29 18.83 11.50 12.77
N GLY A 30 18.34 10.41 12.15
CA GLY A 30 18.92 9.08 12.29
C GLY A 30 20.18 8.96 11.45
N ASP A 31 21.13 8.17 11.94
CA ASP A 31 22.33 7.88 11.17
C ASP A 31 22.00 6.93 10.00
N LYS A 32 22.81 6.89 8.95
CA LYS A 32 22.58 5.96 7.82
C LYS A 32 22.52 4.49 8.28
N GLY A 33 23.16 4.17 9.41
CA GLY A 33 23.12 2.86 10.05
C GLY A 33 21.77 2.48 10.68
N ASP A 34 20.88 3.44 10.95
CA ASP A 34 19.55 3.18 11.51
C ASP A 34 18.52 2.81 10.43
N LEU A 35 18.77 3.13 9.16
CA LEU A 35 17.85 2.84 8.07
C LEU A 35 17.54 1.33 7.94
N PRO A 36 18.53 0.40 7.95
CA PRO A 36 18.25 -1.03 7.96
C PRO A 36 17.39 -1.48 9.13
N ARG A 37 17.49 -0.86 10.31
CA ARG A 37 16.67 -1.18 11.49
C ARG A 37 15.20 -0.84 11.25
N TYR A 38 14.91 0.35 10.73
CA TYR A 38 13.54 0.78 10.45
C TYR A 38 12.93 0.00 9.27
N MET A 39 13.69 -0.21 8.19
CA MET A 39 13.24 -1.03 7.06
C MET A 39 13.04 -2.49 7.48
N GLY A 40 13.95 -3.05 8.27
CA GLY A 40 13.85 -4.40 8.82
C GLY A 40 12.64 -4.57 9.73
N THR A 41 12.33 -3.57 10.57
CA THR A 41 11.11 -3.55 11.38
C THR A 41 9.87 -3.56 10.49
N LEU A 42 9.79 -2.65 9.53
CA LEU A 42 8.65 -2.55 8.62
C LEU A 42 8.44 -3.86 7.85
N LEU A 43 9.49 -4.37 7.19
CA LEU A 43 9.42 -5.59 6.38
C LEU A 43 9.18 -6.84 7.23
N GLY A 44 9.78 -6.92 8.42
CA GLY A 44 9.56 -8.02 9.36
C GLY A 44 8.11 -8.08 9.84
N VAL A 45 7.53 -6.92 10.18
CA VAL A 45 6.11 -6.83 10.56
C VAL A 45 5.19 -7.11 9.39
N VAL A 46 5.50 -6.62 8.17
CA VAL A 46 4.76 -7.01 6.96
C VAL A 46 4.75 -8.52 6.83
N GLY A 47 5.92 -9.18 6.86
CA GLY A 47 6.05 -10.62 6.76
C GLY A 47 5.27 -11.39 7.82
N LEU A 48 5.34 -10.96 9.08
CA LEU A 48 4.59 -11.59 10.17
C LEU A 48 3.07 -11.38 10.04
N SER A 49 2.65 -10.18 9.62
CA SER A 49 1.24 -9.86 9.45
C SER A 49 0.58 -10.66 8.32
N LEU A 50 1.36 -11.21 7.37
CA LEU A 50 0.84 -12.06 6.29
C LEU A 50 0.06 -13.26 6.85
N PHE A 51 0.54 -13.89 7.91
CA PHE A 51 -0.16 -15.01 8.55
C PHE A 51 -1.53 -14.57 9.11
N GLY A 52 -1.58 -13.40 9.76
CA GLY A 52 -2.81 -12.82 10.28
C GLY A 52 -3.79 -12.45 9.17
N TRP A 53 -3.32 -11.77 8.12
CA TRP A 53 -4.15 -11.40 6.98
C TRP A 53 -4.66 -12.59 6.21
N LYS A 54 -3.86 -13.66 6.06
CA LYS A 54 -4.34 -14.91 5.48
C LYS A 54 -5.52 -15.47 6.28
N TYR A 55 -5.40 -15.55 7.60
CA TYR A 55 -6.49 -16.00 8.47
C TYR A 55 -7.75 -15.12 8.34
N VAL A 56 -7.58 -13.80 8.25
CA VAL A 56 -8.68 -12.85 8.07
C VAL A 56 -9.35 -13.03 6.71
N VAL A 57 -8.58 -13.11 5.62
CA VAL A 57 -9.10 -13.32 4.25
C VAL A 57 -9.84 -14.66 4.11
N ASP A 58 -9.39 -15.68 4.84
CA ASP A 58 -10.03 -17.00 4.87
C ASP A 58 -11.32 -17.02 5.73
N ARG A 59 -11.69 -15.95 6.43
CA ARG A 59 -12.94 -15.85 7.22
C ARG A 59 -13.83 -14.67 6.87
N TRP A 60 -13.27 -13.56 6.45
CA TRP A 60 -13.96 -12.31 6.17
C TRP A 60 -14.17 -12.12 4.67
N GLU A 61 -15.04 -11.17 4.34
CA GLU A 61 -15.14 -10.64 2.99
C GLU A 61 -13.82 -9.97 2.58
N LYS A 62 -13.29 -10.33 1.41
CA LYS A 62 -11.96 -9.90 0.95
C LYS A 62 -11.87 -8.37 0.84
N ASN A 63 -12.93 -7.72 0.36
CA ASN A 63 -12.98 -6.25 0.24
C ASN A 63 -12.86 -5.57 1.62
N TRP A 64 -13.59 -6.02 2.63
CA TRP A 64 -13.55 -5.46 3.98
C TRP A 64 -12.23 -5.76 4.70
N ALA A 65 -11.66 -6.96 4.50
CA ALA A 65 -10.31 -7.27 4.96
C ALA A 65 -9.28 -6.29 4.37
N TYR A 66 -9.41 -5.98 3.07
CA TYR A 66 -8.52 -5.02 2.44
C TYR A 66 -8.70 -3.61 2.99
N VAL A 67 -9.95 -3.15 3.11
CA VAL A 67 -10.26 -1.81 3.65
C VAL A 67 -9.71 -1.65 5.06
N LEU A 68 -9.85 -2.65 5.94
CA LEU A 68 -9.27 -2.62 7.28
C LEU A 68 -7.75 -2.43 7.23
N GLY A 69 -7.05 -3.19 6.37
CA GLY A 69 -5.61 -3.04 6.20
C GLY A 69 -5.20 -1.67 5.68
N LEU A 70 -5.95 -1.12 4.73
CA LEU A 70 -5.71 0.23 4.21
C LEU A 70 -5.95 1.31 5.25
N VAL A 71 -6.99 1.19 6.07
CA VAL A 71 -7.27 2.15 7.16
C VAL A 71 -6.15 2.12 8.21
N LEU A 72 -5.70 0.92 8.60
CA LEU A 72 -4.56 0.79 9.53
C LEU A 72 -3.29 1.41 8.93
N CYS A 73 -2.99 1.10 7.67
CA CYS A 73 -1.82 1.66 6.99
C CYS A 73 -1.92 3.18 6.86
N ALA A 74 -3.05 3.70 6.39
CA ALA A 74 -3.27 5.15 6.22
C ALA A 74 -3.22 5.88 7.56
N GLY A 75 -3.79 5.32 8.63
CA GLY A 75 -3.71 5.88 9.98
C GLY A 75 -2.28 5.97 10.47
N GLY A 76 -1.47 4.92 10.29
CA GLY A 76 -0.05 4.94 10.61
C GLY A 76 0.73 5.96 9.77
N LEU A 77 0.43 6.06 8.47
CA LEU A 77 1.08 7.02 7.58
C LEU A 77 0.76 8.48 7.94
N VAL A 78 -0.48 8.77 8.31
CA VAL A 78 -0.87 10.09 8.83
C VAL A 78 -0.20 10.35 10.17
N ALA A 79 -0.06 9.34 11.03
CA ALA A 79 0.62 9.45 12.32
C ALA A 79 2.09 9.90 12.19
N LEU A 80 2.77 9.60 11.07
CA LEU A 80 4.14 10.06 10.82
C LEU A 80 4.26 11.60 10.78
N TYR A 81 3.18 12.33 10.51
CA TYR A 81 3.19 13.78 10.47
C TYR A 81 3.50 14.42 11.83
N TRP A 82 3.10 13.78 12.93
CA TRP A 82 3.35 14.28 14.29
C TRP A 82 4.67 13.80 14.90
N VAL A 83 5.49 13.09 14.13
CA VAL A 83 6.81 12.63 14.58
C VAL A 83 7.77 13.80 14.69
N GLY A 84 8.12 14.11 15.93
CA GLY A 84 9.15 15.08 16.26
C GLY A 84 10.56 14.57 15.93
N PRO A 85 11.55 15.48 15.82
CA PRO A 85 12.93 15.10 15.57
C PRO A 85 13.46 14.15 16.65
N GLY A 86 14.07 13.04 16.23
CA GLY A 86 14.69 12.08 17.14
C GLY A 86 13.75 11.15 17.91
N ASP A 87 12.42 11.18 17.69
CA ASP A 87 11.47 10.31 18.39
C ASP A 87 11.45 8.88 17.82
N GLN A 88 12.49 8.11 18.15
CA GLN A 88 12.70 6.76 17.64
C GLN A 88 11.61 5.79 18.10
N ARG A 89 11.10 5.93 19.33
CA ARG A 89 10.11 5.01 19.90
C ARG A 89 8.77 5.15 19.21
N MET A 90 8.33 6.39 18.99
CA MET A 90 7.07 6.65 18.30
C MET A 90 7.12 6.15 16.86
N VAL A 91 8.22 6.39 16.14
CA VAL A 91 8.37 5.87 14.76
C VAL A 91 8.35 4.36 14.71
N THR A 92 9.06 3.66 15.59
CA THR A 92 9.04 2.19 15.60
C THR A 92 7.61 1.67 15.79
N GLY A 93 6.85 2.25 16.73
CA GLY A 93 5.44 1.88 16.94
C GLY A 93 4.57 2.16 15.70
N ILE A 94 4.75 3.32 15.06
CA ILE A 94 4.02 3.68 13.84
C ILE A 94 4.36 2.74 12.68
N LEU A 95 5.64 2.38 12.50
CA LEU A 95 6.07 1.45 11.45
C LEU A 95 5.50 0.03 11.65
N VAL A 96 5.25 -0.39 12.90
CA VAL A 96 4.53 -1.64 13.18
C VAL A 96 3.09 -1.54 12.65
N VAL A 97 2.37 -0.45 12.93
CA VAL A 97 1.00 -0.26 12.45
C VAL A 97 0.95 -0.19 10.92
N ILE A 98 1.87 0.57 10.30
CA ILE A 98 2.01 0.64 8.84
C ILE A 98 2.32 -0.74 8.28
N GLY A 99 3.25 -1.48 8.87
CA GLY A 99 3.65 -2.82 8.43
C GLY A 99 2.49 -3.81 8.46
N ILE A 100 1.68 -3.79 9.52
CA ILE A 100 0.45 -4.60 9.61
C ILE A 100 -0.49 -4.22 8.46
N GLY A 101 -0.79 -2.93 8.28
CA GLY A 101 -1.69 -2.50 7.20
C GLY A 101 -1.18 -2.82 5.79
N MET A 102 0.13 -2.64 5.54
CA MET A 102 0.81 -2.99 4.30
C MET A 102 0.73 -4.50 3.99
N GLY A 103 0.73 -5.35 5.02
CA GLY A 103 0.57 -6.80 4.86
C GLY A 103 -0.72 -7.19 4.12
N ALA A 104 -1.81 -6.46 4.35
CA ALA A 104 -3.08 -6.71 3.66
C ALA A 104 -2.93 -6.57 2.13
N HIS A 105 -2.20 -5.54 1.68
CA HIS A 105 -1.96 -5.30 0.26
C HIS A 105 -1.18 -6.45 -0.42
N TRP A 106 -0.35 -7.19 0.33
CA TRP A 106 0.42 -8.30 -0.23
C TRP A 106 -0.38 -9.60 -0.39
N ILE A 107 -1.52 -9.75 0.30
CA ILE A 107 -2.35 -10.97 0.23
C ILE A 107 -3.66 -10.71 -0.49
N VAL A 108 -4.37 -9.67 -0.10
CA VAL A 108 -5.78 -9.51 -0.45
C VAL A 108 -5.99 -9.32 -1.96
N PRO A 109 -5.22 -8.48 -2.68
CA PRO A 109 -5.34 -8.36 -4.13
C PRO A 109 -5.11 -9.69 -4.87
N PHE A 110 -4.12 -10.49 -4.46
CA PHE A 110 -3.86 -11.80 -5.07
C PHE A 110 -5.01 -12.78 -4.85
N ALA A 111 -5.78 -12.62 -3.77
CA ALA A 111 -7.00 -13.37 -3.55
C ALA A 111 -8.21 -12.82 -4.33
N MET A 112 -8.24 -11.55 -4.72
CA MET A 112 -9.38 -10.90 -5.42
C MET A 112 -9.24 -10.91 -6.95
N VAL A 113 -8.01 -10.94 -7.48
CA VAL A 113 -7.76 -10.95 -8.93
C VAL A 113 -8.34 -12.20 -9.60
N PRO A 114 -8.10 -13.43 -9.10
CA PRO A 114 -8.72 -14.63 -9.67
C PRO A 114 -10.25 -14.56 -9.68
N ASP A 115 -10.87 -14.14 -8.57
CA ASP A 115 -12.33 -13.96 -8.47
C ASP A 115 -12.87 -13.01 -9.56
N THR A 116 -12.10 -11.95 -9.87
CA THR A 116 -12.46 -10.99 -10.92
C THR A 116 -12.37 -11.61 -12.31
N ILE A 117 -11.33 -12.41 -12.56
CA ILE A 117 -11.13 -13.10 -13.83
C ILE A 117 -12.25 -14.14 -14.04
N ASP A 118 -12.58 -14.91 -13.01
CA ASP A 118 -13.66 -15.91 -13.06
C ASP A 118 -15.02 -15.24 -13.32
N HIS A 119 -15.31 -14.14 -12.61
CA HIS A 119 -16.53 -13.38 -12.82
C HIS A 119 -16.64 -12.77 -14.23
N GLY A 120 -15.52 -12.32 -14.80
CA GLY A 120 -15.45 -11.83 -16.18
C GLY A 120 -15.66 -12.95 -17.20
N HIS A 121 -15.05 -14.12 -16.96
CA HIS A 121 -15.21 -15.30 -17.81
C HIS A 121 -16.66 -15.75 -17.92
N MET A 122 -17.41 -15.74 -16.80
CA MET A 122 -18.83 -16.10 -16.81
C MET A 122 -19.71 -15.16 -17.65
N GLN A 123 -19.30 -13.91 -17.82
CA GLN A 123 -20.05 -12.92 -18.61
C GLN A 123 -19.65 -12.94 -20.09
N ALA A 124 -18.36 -13.11 -20.36
CA ALA A 124 -17.81 -13.04 -21.72
C ALA A 124 -17.70 -14.40 -22.43
N GLY A 125 -17.78 -15.52 -21.70
CA GLY A 125 -17.59 -16.88 -22.23
C GLY A 125 -16.13 -17.27 -22.46
N GLU A 126 -15.18 -16.32 -22.42
CA GLU A 126 -13.75 -16.56 -22.63
C GLU A 126 -12.90 -16.12 -21.43
N ARG A 127 -11.87 -16.91 -21.09
CA ARG A 127 -11.04 -16.66 -19.92
C ARG A 127 -9.80 -15.83 -20.30
N GLN A 128 -9.86 -14.52 -20.09
CA GLN A 128 -8.81 -13.58 -20.49
C GLN A 128 -7.68 -13.39 -19.43
N THR A 129 -7.24 -14.47 -18.79
CA THR A 129 -6.26 -14.43 -17.69
C THR A 129 -5.00 -13.63 -18.02
N GLY A 130 -4.40 -13.86 -19.19
CA GLY A 130 -3.16 -13.20 -19.60
C GLY A 130 -3.31 -11.69 -19.78
N MET A 131 -4.44 -11.24 -20.33
CA MET A 131 -4.72 -9.81 -20.51
C MET A 131 -4.88 -9.11 -19.16
N TYR A 132 -5.61 -9.72 -18.21
CA TYR A 132 -5.78 -9.17 -16.86
C TYR A 132 -4.46 -9.03 -16.12
N TYR A 133 -3.63 -10.08 -16.07
CA TYR A 133 -2.33 -10.00 -15.40
C TYR A 133 -1.34 -9.08 -16.14
N GLY A 134 -1.37 -9.05 -17.47
CA GLY A 134 -0.56 -8.13 -18.27
C GLY A 134 -0.89 -6.66 -17.98
N LEU A 135 -2.18 -6.32 -18.00
CA LEU A 135 -2.63 -4.96 -17.66
C LEU A 135 -2.37 -4.61 -16.19
N TYR A 136 -2.59 -5.56 -15.26
CA TYR A 136 -2.27 -5.38 -13.85
C TYR A 136 -0.79 -5.06 -13.64
N GLY A 137 0.11 -5.83 -14.26
CA GLY A 137 1.55 -5.60 -14.20
C GLY A 137 1.98 -4.28 -14.86
N LEU A 138 1.34 -3.88 -15.95
CA LEU A 138 1.58 -2.57 -16.58
C LEU A 138 1.18 -1.42 -15.65
N MET A 139 0.00 -1.49 -15.04
CA MET A 139 -0.48 -0.49 -14.10
C MET A 139 0.40 -0.41 -12.85
N ASP A 140 0.90 -1.55 -12.36
CA ASP A 140 1.85 -1.61 -11.25
C ASP A 140 3.14 -0.85 -11.57
N LYS A 141 3.70 -1.06 -12.77
CA LYS A 141 4.89 -0.34 -13.24
C LYS A 141 4.64 1.16 -13.37
N LEU A 142 3.53 1.56 -13.98
CA LEU A 142 3.17 2.98 -14.12
C LEU A 142 3.01 3.66 -12.76
N ALA A 143 2.34 3.01 -11.80
CA ALA A 143 2.19 3.53 -10.45
C ALA A 143 3.55 3.73 -9.76
N ARG A 144 4.48 2.78 -9.92
CA ARG A 144 5.83 2.90 -9.36
C ARG A 144 6.64 4.01 -10.00
N THR A 145 6.62 4.09 -11.34
CA THR A 145 7.30 5.17 -12.07
C THR A 145 6.76 6.53 -11.65
N LEU A 146 5.43 6.67 -11.57
CA LEU A 146 4.79 7.90 -11.13
C LEU A 146 5.19 8.26 -9.69
N ALA A 147 5.18 7.29 -8.77
CA ALA A 147 5.63 7.50 -7.39
C ALA A 147 7.07 8.06 -7.34
N THR A 148 8.00 7.43 -8.07
CA THR A 148 9.39 7.85 -8.10
C THR A 148 9.55 9.26 -8.67
N VAL A 149 8.84 9.59 -9.75
CA VAL A 149 8.83 10.94 -10.34
C VAL A 149 8.25 11.97 -9.37
N MET A 150 7.16 11.64 -8.67
CA MET A 150 6.57 12.53 -7.67
C MET A 150 7.51 12.82 -6.50
N VAL A 151 8.23 11.81 -6.00
CA VAL A 151 9.24 12.00 -4.95
C VAL A 151 10.37 12.89 -5.46
N ALA A 152 10.93 12.60 -6.65
CA ALA A 152 12.00 13.40 -7.23
C ALA A 152 11.57 14.86 -7.45
N GLY A 153 10.38 15.09 -8.02
CA GLY A 153 9.84 16.43 -8.26
C GLY A 153 9.56 17.20 -6.97
N MET A 154 9.04 16.53 -5.92
CA MET A 154 8.84 17.19 -4.63
C MET A 154 10.15 17.59 -3.98
N LEU A 155 11.18 16.74 -4.04
CA LEU A 155 12.51 17.07 -3.51
C LEU A 155 13.10 18.28 -4.25
N ASP A 156 12.97 18.34 -5.57
CA ASP A 156 13.45 19.46 -6.39
C ASP A 156 12.72 20.78 -6.03
N VAL A 157 11.39 20.78 -6.02
CA VAL A 157 10.57 21.96 -5.72
C VAL A 157 10.76 22.46 -4.28
N THR A 158 11.03 21.57 -3.34
CA THR A 158 11.23 21.94 -1.92
C THR A 158 12.67 22.33 -1.60
N GLY A 159 13.58 22.24 -2.57
CA GLY A 159 14.98 22.64 -2.42
C GLY A 159 15.80 21.66 -1.58
N TYR A 160 15.54 20.35 -1.74
CA TYR A 160 16.32 19.30 -1.07
C TYR A 160 17.79 19.34 -1.49
N VAL A 161 18.70 19.29 -0.51
CA VAL A 161 20.16 19.22 -0.76
C VAL A 161 20.76 18.03 -0.02
N PRO A 162 21.39 17.05 -0.71
CA PRO A 162 21.85 15.84 -0.04
C PRO A 162 23.00 16.07 0.95
N ASN A 163 23.01 15.30 2.05
CA ASN A 163 24.04 15.25 3.09
C ASN A 163 24.30 16.56 3.85
N VAL A 164 23.33 17.49 3.86
CA VAL A 164 23.35 18.70 4.70
C VAL A 164 22.07 18.81 5.52
N ALA A 165 22.05 19.72 6.50
CA ALA A 165 20.83 20.07 7.21
C ALA A 165 19.80 20.66 6.23
N GLN A 166 18.57 20.15 6.26
CA GLN A 166 17.52 20.55 5.33
C GLN A 166 16.83 21.84 5.77
N SER A 167 16.33 22.59 4.79
CA SER A 167 15.41 23.70 5.03
C SER A 167 14.07 23.18 5.59
N ALA A 168 13.30 24.07 6.24
CA ALA A 168 11.96 23.73 6.72
C ALA A 168 11.03 23.26 5.58
N SER A 169 11.18 23.86 4.38
CA SER A 169 10.41 23.47 3.19
C SER A 169 10.74 22.04 2.74
N ALA A 170 12.03 21.68 2.69
CA ALA A 170 12.46 20.33 2.33
C ALA A 170 12.01 19.27 3.35
N LEU A 171 12.10 19.56 4.66
CA LEU A 171 11.60 18.66 5.71
C LEU A 171 10.08 18.46 5.62
N GLN A 172 9.33 19.52 5.33
CA GLN A 172 7.89 19.43 5.11
C GLN A 172 7.57 18.59 3.86
N GLY A 173 8.28 18.81 2.76
CA GLY A 173 8.16 18.02 1.53
C GLY A 173 8.37 16.52 1.77
N ILE A 174 9.45 16.17 2.48
CA ILE A 174 9.77 14.80 2.87
C ILE A 174 8.63 14.20 3.72
N THR A 175 8.19 14.92 4.75
CA THR A 175 7.14 14.44 5.67
C THR A 175 5.81 14.21 4.95
N LEU A 176 5.42 15.12 4.04
CA LEU A 176 4.21 14.97 3.24
C LEU A 176 4.28 13.78 2.27
N MET A 177 5.43 13.57 1.63
CA MET A 177 5.64 12.46 0.70
C MET A 177 5.73 11.09 1.37
N THR A 178 6.21 11.04 2.61
CA THR A 178 6.31 9.79 3.37
C THR A 178 5.01 9.43 4.10
N GLY A 179 4.22 10.42 4.52
CA GLY A 179 3.00 10.18 5.29
C GLY A 179 1.71 10.53 4.56
N VAL A 180 1.42 11.83 4.46
CA VAL A 180 0.09 12.36 4.08
C VAL A 180 -0.30 11.99 2.66
N LEU A 181 0.60 12.14 1.69
CA LEU A 181 0.28 11.86 0.29
C LEU A 181 0.04 10.36 0.05
N PRO A 182 0.90 9.43 0.52
CA PRO A 182 0.59 8.01 0.53
C PRO A 182 -0.78 7.71 1.15
N ALA A 183 -1.05 8.24 2.34
CA ALA A 183 -2.33 8.01 3.02
C ALA A 183 -3.52 8.47 2.19
N ALA A 184 -3.42 9.61 1.50
CA ALA A 184 -4.46 10.08 0.59
C ALA A 184 -4.71 9.08 -0.55
N CYS A 185 -3.65 8.54 -1.18
CA CYS A 185 -3.81 7.50 -2.21
C CYS A 185 -4.53 6.25 -1.68
N LEU A 186 -4.20 5.82 -0.45
CA LEU A 186 -4.84 4.67 0.20
C LEU A 186 -6.31 4.95 0.51
N VAL A 187 -6.63 6.13 1.05
CA VAL A 187 -8.01 6.53 1.36
C VAL A 187 -8.85 6.65 0.09
N LEU A 188 -8.30 7.18 -1.01
CA LEU A 188 -8.99 7.25 -2.30
C LEU A 188 -9.26 5.87 -2.91
N ALA A 189 -8.50 4.83 -2.54
CA ALA A 189 -8.77 3.46 -2.96
C ALA A 189 -9.94 2.81 -2.18
N ILE A 190 -10.27 3.29 -0.98
CA ILE A 190 -11.32 2.69 -0.12
C ILE A 190 -12.70 2.69 -0.79
N PRO A 191 -13.22 3.81 -1.33
CA PRO A 191 -14.52 3.81 -2.00
C PRO A 191 -14.60 2.81 -3.17
N LEU A 192 -13.51 2.64 -3.92
CA LEU A 192 -13.43 1.69 -5.04
C LEU A 192 -13.49 0.23 -4.57
N LEU A 193 -12.96 -0.07 -3.39
CA LEU A 193 -13.01 -1.39 -2.77
C LEU A 193 -14.36 -1.66 -2.10
N VAL A 194 -14.98 -0.64 -1.49
CA VAL A 194 -16.33 -0.76 -0.93
C VAL A 194 -17.36 -1.00 -2.05
N ALA A 195 -17.20 -0.30 -3.19
CA ALA A 195 -18.03 -0.50 -4.37
C ALA A 195 -17.71 -1.79 -5.15
N TYR A 196 -16.71 -2.57 -4.74
CA TYR A 196 -16.32 -3.80 -5.43
C TYR A 196 -17.40 -4.88 -5.27
N PRO A 197 -18.02 -5.36 -6.37
CA PRO A 197 -19.27 -6.12 -6.30
C PRO A 197 -19.08 -7.63 -6.10
N ILE A 198 -17.84 -8.13 -6.02
CA ILE A 198 -17.56 -9.56 -5.92
C ILE A 198 -17.31 -9.90 -4.45
N THR A 199 -18.41 -10.24 -3.77
CA THR A 199 -18.41 -10.74 -2.39
C THR A 199 -18.36 -12.27 -2.37
N ARG A 200 -17.97 -12.81 -1.21
CA ARG A 200 -17.88 -14.25 -0.92
C ARG A 200 -19.19 -14.98 -1.17
N ALA A 201 -20.33 -14.31 -0.93
CA ALA A 201 -21.67 -14.82 -1.27
C ALA A 201 -21.85 -15.07 -2.78
N ARG A 202 -21.28 -14.20 -3.63
CA ARG A 202 -21.26 -14.40 -5.09
C ARG A 202 -20.29 -15.52 -5.46
N HIS A 203 -19.14 -15.62 -4.80
CA HIS A 203 -18.14 -16.67 -5.05
C HIS A 203 -18.64 -18.08 -4.71
N ALA A 204 -19.39 -18.24 -3.61
CA ALA A 204 -20.04 -19.50 -3.26
C ALA A 204 -21.08 -19.94 -4.31
N GLY A 205 -21.83 -18.99 -4.87
CA GLY A 205 -22.76 -19.24 -5.97
C GLY A 205 -22.08 -19.57 -7.33
N ILE A 206 -20.81 -19.19 -7.51
CA ILE A 206 -20.00 -19.53 -8.68
C ILE A 206 -19.48 -20.97 -8.57
N LEU A 207 -18.98 -21.37 -7.40
CA LEU A 207 -18.54 -22.75 -7.14
C LEU A 207 -19.69 -23.77 -7.23
N SER A 208 -20.89 -23.42 -6.77
CA SER A 208 -22.06 -24.30 -6.88
C SER A 208 -22.53 -24.50 -8.33
N ARG A 209 -22.20 -23.60 -9.26
CA ARG A 209 -22.53 -23.74 -10.69
C ARG A 209 -21.47 -24.50 -11.49
N MET A 210 -20.22 -24.51 -11.03
CA MET A 210 -19.12 -25.26 -11.67
C MET A 210 -19.02 -26.72 -11.19
N GLY A 211 -19.63 -27.07 -10.05
CA GLY A 211 -19.71 -28.45 -9.56
C GLY A 211 -20.86 -29.28 -10.16
N THR A 212 -21.67 -28.70 -11.05
CA THR A 212 -22.87 -29.33 -11.64
C THR A 212 -22.78 -29.53 -13.15
N SER A 213 -21.59 -29.41 -13.75
CA SER A 213 -21.33 -29.67 -15.18
C SER A 213 -20.35 -30.81 -15.38
#